data_AF-A0A2V7ZLI9-F1
#
_entry.id   AF-A0A2V7ZLI9-F1
#
_cell.length_a   1.000
_cell.length_b   1.000
_cell.length_c   1.000
_cell.angle_alpha   90.00
_cell.angle_beta   90.00
_cell.angle_gamma   90.00
#
_symmetry.space_group_name_H-M   'P 1'
#
loop_
_entity.id
_entity.type
_entity.pdbx_description
1 polymer ?
#
loop_
_entity_poly.entity_id
_entity_poly.type
_entity_poly.pdbx_seq_one_letter_code
_entity_poly.pdbx_strand_id
1 'polypeptide(L)'
;MIRRSDMVILGSPHFSLAEFERLAPLVAGRRAHPRVKFLITSSRLMKEAAHEAGVLAPIVDFGARITLDTCILASPMLPAEIKTLMTNSAKYAYYAPSLLGSRVTFGSLADCVRSAIEGRVVRDDSIWQPTV
;
A
#
# COMPACT_ATOMS: atom_id res chain seq x y z
N MET A 1 12.29 -10.53 14.38
CA MET A 1 12.58 -9.13 14.72
C MET A 1 11.43 -8.25 14.23
N ILE A 2 10.64 -7.68 15.14
CA ILE A 2 9.46 -6.86 14.78
C ILE A 2 9.96 -5.55 14.16
N ARG A 3 9.63 -5.30 12.88
CA ARG A 3 10.03 -4.08 12.17
C ARG A 3 8.87 -3.11 12.14
N ARG A 4 9.08 -1.85 12.54
CA ARG A 4 8.08 -0.78 12.34
C ARG A 4 7.88 -0.55 10.84
N SER A 5 6.69 -0.09 10.47
CA SER A 5 6.37 0.38 9.13
C SER A 5 5.93 1.83 9.24
N ASP A 6 6.51 2.72 8.43
CA ASP A 6 6.14 4.15 8.37
C ASP A 6 5.10 4.40 7.27
N MET A 7 5.11 3.56 6.23
CA MET A 7 4.21 3.67 5.09
C MET A 7 3.83 2.32 4.50
N VAL A 8 2.59 2.22 4.04
CA VAL A 8 2.15 1.20 3.09
C VAL A 8 1.83 1.92 1.77
N ILE A 9 2.40 1.43 0.67
CA ILE A 9 2.12 1.96 -0.66
C ILE A 9 1.66 0.85 -1.61
N LEU A 10 0.54 1.08 -2.28
CA LEU A 10 -0.13 0.12 -3.15
C LEU A 10 -0.26 0.65 -4.58
N GLY A 11 -0.25 -0.29 -5.52
CA GLY A 11 -0.38 -0.02 -6.95
C GLY A 11 0.91 0.50 -7.55
N SER A 12 1.20 0.11 -8.80
CA SER A 12 2.27 0.71 -9.61
C SER A 12 2.22 0.15 -11.03
N PRO A 13 2.00 0.95 -12.09
CA PRO A 13 1.75 2.40 -12.04
C PRO A 13 0.32 2.76 -11.61
N HIS A 14 -0.63 1.82 -11.71
CA HIS A 14 -2.03 2.05 -11.38
C HIS A 14 -2.63 0.90 -10.60
N PHE A 15 -3.29 1.21 -9.49
CA PHE A 15 -4.20 0.32 -8.79
C PHE A 15 -5.51 0.21 -9.57
N SER A 16 -5.85 -0.99 -10.00
CA SER A 16 -7.02 -1.28 -10.83
C SER A 16 -8.33 -1.28 -10.02
N LEU A 17 -9.49 -1.22 -10.72
CA LEU A 17 -10.80 -1.38 -10.09
C LEU A 17 -10.90 -2.69 -9.29
N ALA A 18 -10.47 -3.82 -9.88
CA ALA A 18 -10.50 -5.12 -9.22
C ALA A 18 -9.66 -5.13 -7.93
N GLU A 19 -8.55 -4.37 -7.87
CA GLU A 19 -7.78 -4.23 -6.65
C GLU A 19 -8.49 -3.34 -5.62
N PHE A 20 -9.21 -2.28 -6.03
CA PHE A 20 -10.08 -1.50 -5.13
C PHE A 20 -11.20 -2.37 -4.54
N GLU A 21 -11.87 -3.18 -5.36
CA GLU A 21 -12.91 -4.11 -4.93
C GLU A 21 -12.38 -5.14 -3.93
N ARG A 22 -11.16 -5.63 -4.13
CA ARG A 22 -10.49 -6.54 -3.18
C ARG A 22 -10.05 -5.83 -1.90
N LEU A 23 -9.65 -4.56 -1.97
CA LEU A 23 -9.18 -3.78 -0.82
C LEU A 23 -10.33 -3.37 0.10
N ALA A 24 -11.47 -2.93 -0.45
CA ALA A 24 -12.60 -2.42 0.31
C ALA A 24 -13.05 -3.33 1.48
N PRO A 25 -13.31 -4.63 1.30
CA PRO A 25 -13.67 -5.51 2.41
C PRO A 25 -12.53 -5.70 3.42
N LEU A 26 -11.26 -5.60 2.98
CA LEU A 26 -10.10 -5.69 3.86
C LEU A 26 -9.92 -4.47 4.76
N VAL A 27 -10.56 -3.34 4.47
CA VAL A 27 -10.40 -2.09 5.24
C VAL A 27 -11.69 -1.57 5.86
N ALA A 28 -12.86 -2.07 5.44
CA ALA A 28 -14.15 -1.70 5.98
C ALA A 28 -14.20 -1.79 7.51
N GLY A 29 -14.70 -0.73 8.16
CA GLY A 29 -14.82 -0.63 9.62
C GLY A 29 -13.48 -0.55 10.39
N ARG A 30 -12.34 -0.45 9.69
CA ARG A 30 -11.00 -0.40 10.28
C ARG A 30 -10.36 0.97 10.07
N ARG A 31 -9.22 1.18 10.71
CA ARG A 31 -8.37 2.37 10.55
C ARG A 31 -6.90 1.96 10.50
N ALA A 32 -6.12 2.63 9.66
CA ALA A 32 -4.67 2.53 9.71
C ALA A 32 -4.15 3.06 11.05
N HIS A 33 -3.06 2.48 11.53
CA HIS A 33 -2.34 2.98 12.69
C HIS A 33 -1.94 4.46 12.44
N PRO A 34 -2.13 5.40 13.39
CA PRO A 34 -1.95 6.85 13.15
C PRO A 34 -0.57 7.27 12.59
N ARG A 35 0.46 6.48 12.88
CA ARG A 35 1.83 6.68 12.40
C ARG A 35 2.10 6.13 10.99
N VAL A 36 1.21 5.31 10.43
CA VAL A 36 1.40 4.69 9.11
C VAL A 36 0.67 5.51 8.06
N LYS A 37 1.40 6.01 7.07
CA LYS A 37 0.78 6.59 5.87
C LYS A 37 0.33 5.44 4.95
N PHE A 38 -0.92 5.46 4.50
CA PHE A 38 -1.43 4.47 3.55
C PHE A 38 -1.71 5.16 2.21
N LEU A 39 -0.92 4.82 1.19
CA LEU A 39 -0.94 5.48 -0.11
C LEU A 39 -1.31 4.49 -1.22
N ILE A 40 -2.19 4.89 -2.12
CA ILE A 40 -2.54 4.15 -3.32
C ILE A 40 -2.17 5.02 -4.52
N THR A 41 -1.43 4.49 -5.49
CA THR A 41 -1.22 5.16 -6.78
C THR A 41 -2.16 4.55 -7.82
N SER A 42 -3.01 5.36 -8.44
CA SER A 42 -3.99 4.92 -9.42
C SER A 42 -4.18 5.97 -10.53
N SER A 43 -5.12 5.75 -11.45
CA SER A 43 -5.53 6.74 -12.45
C SER A 43 -6.84 7.40 -12.04
N ARG A 44 -7.13 8.59 -12.59
CA ARG A 44 -8.44 9.25 -12.41
C ARG A 44 -9.59 8.31 -12.77
N LEU A 45 -9.48 7.62 -13.91
CA LEU A 45 -10.51 6.70 -14.40
C LEU A 45 -10.79 5.56 -13.41
N MET A 46 -9.75 4.94 -12.84
CA MET A 46 -9.95 3.84 -11.88
C MET A 46 -10.51 4.34 -10.55
N LYS A 47 -10.15 5.55 -10.10
CA LYS A 47 -10.74 6.18 -8.91
C LYS A 47 -12.23 6.48 -9.12
N GLU A 48 -12.60 7.00 -10.29
CA GLU A 48 -14.01 7.26 -10.67
C GLU A 48 -14.81 5.94 -10.63
N ALA A 49 -14.30 4.91 -11.30
CA ALA A 49 -14.95 3.59 -11.32
C ALA A 49 -15.10 2.99 -9.91
N ALA A 50 -14.08 3.14 -9.05
CA ALA A 50 -14.15 2.69 -7.66
C ALA A 50 -15.17 3.48 -6.82
N HIS A 51 -15.36 4.77 -7.14
CA HIS A 51 -16.40 5.59 -6.52
C HIS A 51 -17.80 5.13 -6.96
N GLU A 52 -18.02 4.96 -8.26
CA GLU A 52 -19.28 4.47 -8.83
C GLU A 52 -19.65 3.07 -8.32
N ALA A 53 -18.66 2.19 -8.16
CA ALA A 53 -18.84 0.86 -7.58
C ALA A 53 -19.08 0.87 -6.05
N GLY A 54 -19.04 2.03 -5.39
CA GLY A 54 -19.27 2.15 -3.94
C GLY A 54 -18.14 1.61 -3.05
N VAL A 55 -17.00 1.25 -3.63
CA VAL A 55 -15.86 0.64 -2.91
C VAL A 55 -14.85 1.68 -2.38
N LEU A 56 -14.96 2.94 -2.82
CA LEU A 56 -14.02 3.99 -2.45
C LEU A 56 -14.17 4.49 -1.00
N ALA A 57 -15.40 4.62 -0.52
CA ALA A 57 -15.71 5.16 0.81
C ALA A 57 -14.98 4.43 1.96
N PRO A 58 -15.08 3.09 2.12
CA PRO A 58 -14.40 2.38 3.20
C PRO A 58 -12.87 2.54 3.13
N ILE A 59 -12.31 2.74 1.94
CA ILE A 59 -10.87 2.90 1.71
C ILE A 59 -10.39 4.28 2.16
N VAL A 60 -11.16 5.33 1.84
CA VAL A 60 -10.88 6.69 2.33
C VAL A 60 -11.05 6.76 3.84
N ASP A 61 -12.14 6.19 4.37
CA ASP A 61 -12.41 6.13 5.81
C ASP A 61 -11.29 5.45 6.57
N PHE A 62 -10.73 4.37 6.03
CA PHE A 62 -9.58 3.68 6.62
C PHE A 62 -8.35 4.57 6.83
N GLY A 63 -8.26 5.67 6.08
CA GLY A 63 -7.14 6.63 6.11
C GLY A 63 -6.26 6.56 4.86
N ALA A 64 -6.71 5.90 3.79
CA ALA A 64 -5.95 5.84 2.54
C ALA A 64 -5.95 7.20 1.82
N ARG A 65 -4.81 7.56 1.27
CA ARG A 65 -4.66 8.66 0.30
C ARG A 65 -4.45 8.08 -1.09
N ILE A 66 -4.99 8.74 -2.10
CA ILE A 66 -4.90 8.28 -3.49
C ILE A 66 -4.17 9.34 -4.30
N THR A 67 -3.00 8.97 -4.82
CA THR A 67 -2.24 9.76 -5.78
C THR A 67 -2.63 9.33 -7.19
N LEU A 68 -2.92 10.31 -8.05
CA LEU A 68 -3.47 10.07 -9.39
C LEU A 68 -2.44 10.42 -10.46
N ASP A 69 -2.33 9.55 -11.47
CA ASP A 69 -1.58 9.77 -12.71
C ASP A 69 -0.09 10.10 -12.51
N THR A 70 0.47 9.77 -11.35
CA THR A 70 1.89 9.90 -11.06
C THR A 70 2.38 8.79 -10.14
N CYS A 71 3.65 8.46 -10.27
CA CYS A 71 4.33 7.41 -9.54
C CYS A 71 5.36 8.02 -8.58
N ILE A 72 5.41 7.54 -7.34
CA ILE A 72 6.37 8.02 -6.33
C ILE A 72 7.85 7.80 -6.72
N LEU A 73 8.12 6.96 -7.72
CA LEU A 73 9.47 6.75 -8.27
C LEU A 73 9.83 7.79 -9.34
N ALA A 74 8.84 8.34 -10.05
CA ALA A 74 9.08 9.32 -11.11
C ALA A 74 9.28 10.73 -10.55
N SER A 75 8.56 11.06 -9.48
CA SER A 75 8.82 12.23 -8.65
C SER A 75 9.02 11.73 -7.22
N PRO A 76 10.24 11.76 -6.67
CA PRO A 76 10.53 11.32 -5.31
C PRO A 76 9.75 12.20 -4.31
N MET A 77 8.52 11.78 -4.02
CA MET A 77 7.57 12.53 -3.20
C MET A 77 7.47 12.00 -1.77
N LEU A 78 8.30 10.99 -1.41
CA LEU A 78 8.27 10.45 -0.06
C LEU A 78 8.93 11.45 0.92
N PRO A 79 8.20 11.85 1.97
CA PRO A 79 8.76 12.67 3.03
C PRO A 79 9.97 11.98 3.68
N ALA A 80 10.96 12.77 4.11
CA ALA A 80 12.24 12.26 4.60
C ALA A 80 12.11 11.32 5.81
N GLU A 81 11.02 11.43 6.57
CA GLU A 81 10.70 10.57 7.71
C GLU A 81 10.31 9.13 7.31
N ILE A 82 9.96 8.87 6.04
CA ILE A 82 9.63 7.53 5.57
C ILE A 82 10.91 6.73 5.35
N LYS A 83 11.23 5.84 6.30
CA LYS A 83 12.43 4.98 6.25
C LYS A 83 12.11 3.52 5.99
N THR A 84 10.91 3.10 6.35
CA THR A 84 10.42 1.73 6.22
C THR A 84 9.07 1.72 5.53
N LEU A 85 8.97 1.03 4.40
CA LEU A 85 7.72 0.92 3.66
C LEU A 85 7.39 -0.53 3.32
N MET A 86 6.11 -0.81 3.17
CA MET A 86 5.60 -2.07 2.66
C MET A 86 4.79 -1.84 1.38
N THR A 87 4.84 -2.79 0.44
CA THR A 87 4.13 -2.67 -0.83
C THR A 87 3.69 -4.02 -1.38
N ASN A 88 2.60 -4.00 -2.16
CA ASN A 88 2.15 -5.12 -2.99
C ASN A 88 2.64 -5.04 -4.44
N SER A 89 3.53 -4.09 -4.77
CA SER A 89 4.12 -3.97 -6.11
C SER A 89 5.57 -4.44 -6.16
N ALA A 90 5.86 -5.37 -7.07
CA ALA A 90 7.23 -5.80 -7.34
C ALA A 90 8.11 -4.64 -7.87
N LYS A 91 7.52 -3.71 -8.63
CA LYS A 91 8.23 -2.53 -9.14
C LYS A 91 8.67 -1.61 -7.99
N TYR A 92 7.78 -1.34 -7.03
CA TYR A 92 8.15 -0.57 -5.84
C TYR A 92 9.14 -1.31 -4.96
N ALA A 93 8.95 -2.61 -4.75
CA ALA A 93 9.90 -3.44 -4.01
C ALA A 93 11.31 -3.38 -4.58
N TYR A 94 11.43 -3.36 -5.91
CA TYR A 94 12.71 -3.33 -6.60
C TYR A 94 13.38 -1.94 -6.60
N TYR A 95 12.64 -0.88 -6.94
CA TYR A 95 13.25 0.44 -7.18
C TYR A 95 13.28 1.37 -5.95
N ALA A 96 12.34 1.23 -5.00
CA ALA A 96 12.31 2.16 -3.86
C ALA A 96 13.56 2.09 -2.95
N PRO A 97 14.25 0.95 -2.76
CA PRO A 97 15.51 0.95 -2.00
C PRO A 97 16.60 1.83 -2.63
N SER A 98 16.79 1.74 -3.95
CA SER A 98 17.84 2.46 -4.65
C SER A 98 17.48 3.91 -4.97
N LEU A 99 16.21 4.18 -5.32
CA LEU A 99 15.77 5.52 -5.71
C LEU A 99 15.31 6.39 -4.53
N LEU A 100 14.81 5.78 -3.45
CA LEU A 100 14.20 6.49 -2.32
C LEU A 100 14.90 6.24 -0.99
N GLY A 101 15.99 5.47 -0.97
CA GLY A 101 16.77 5.17 0.24
C GLY A 101 15.95 4.48 1.35
N SER A 102 14.84 3.85 0.98
CA SER A 102 13.87 3.28 1.93
C SER A 102 14.05 1.76 2.05
N ARG A 103 13.88 1.23 3.26
CA ARG A 103 13.79 -0.23 3.46
C ARG A 103 12.41 -0.71 3.07
N VAL A 104 12.34 -1.66 2.14
CA VAL A 104 11.08 -2.13 1.56
C VAL A 104 10.78 -3.56 1.97
N THR A 105 9.52 -3.85 2.28
CA THR A 105 8.99 -5.21 2.36
C THR A 105 7.94 -5.41 1.27
N PHE A 106 8.11 -6.48 0.47
CA PHE A 106 7.09 -6.93 -0.47
C PHE A 106 6.17 -7.94 0.23
N GLY A 107 4.86 -7.83 0.00
CA GLY A 107 3.88 -8.72 0.59
C GLY A 107 2.55 -8.70 -0.16
N SER A 108 1.62 -9.55 0.28
CA SER A 108 0.27 -9.57 -0.29
C SER A 108 -0.51 -8.29 0.06
N LEU A 109 -1.64 -8.07 -0.61
CA LEU A 109 -2.56 -6.98 -0.26
C LEU A 109 -3.05 -7.09 1.20
N ALA A 110 -3.33 -8.31 1.66
CA ALA A 110 -3.76 -8.57 3.03
C ALA A 110 -2.64 -8.27 4.05
N ASP A 111 -1.40 -8.63 3.74
CA ASP A 111 -0.23 -8.29 4.57
C ASP A 111 -0.04 -6.78 4.69
N CYS A 112 -0.20 -6.06 3.57
CA CYS A 112 -0.11 -4.61 3.55
C CYS A 112 -1.17 -3.96 4.46
N VAL A 113 -2.42 -4.41 4.36
CA VAL A 113 -3.52 -3.90 5.22
C VAL A 113 -3.27 -4.22 6.70
N ARG A 114 -2.89 -5.46 7.01
CA ARG A 114 -2.59 -5.89 8.38
C ARG A 114 -1.43 -5.10 8.98
N SER A 115 -0.38 -4.88 8.19
CA SER A 115 0.76 -4.06 8.60
C SER A 115 0.38 -2.61 8.86
N ALA A 116 -0.52 -2.05 8.04
CA ALA A 116 -1.04 -0.71 8.24
C ALA A 116 -1.81 -0.57 9.54
N ILE A 117 -2.62 -1.57 9.90
CA ILE A 117 -3.40 -1.59 11.16
C ILE A 117 -2.47 -1.75 12.38
N GLU A 118 -1.48 -2.64 12.30
CA GLU A 118 -0.62 -2.96 13.44
C GLU A 118 0.56 -1.98 13.64
N GLY A 119 0.82 -1.08 12.67
CA GLY A 119 1.92 -0.12 12.75
C GLY A 119 3.32 -0.74 12.63
N ARG A 120 3.39 -1.97 12.11
CA ARG A 120 4.60 -2.79 11.98
C ARG A 120 4.44 -3.72 10.77
N VAL A 121 5.55 -4.19 10.24
CA VAL A 121 5.55 -5.19 9.17
C VAL A 121 5.01 -6.51 9.70
N VAL A 122 3.91 -6.96 9.09
CA VAL A 122 3.28 -8.26 9.30
C VAL A 122 3.16 -8.91 7.93
N ARG A 123 3.91 -9.99 7.75
CA ARG A 123 3.95 -10.74 6.50
C ARG A 123 3.74 -12.20 6.83
N ASP A 124 2.80 -12.83 6.14
CA ASP A 124 2.72 -14.28 6.16
C ASP A 124 3.98 -14.83 5.47
N ASP A 125 4.84 -15.51 6.22
CA ASP A 125 6.06 -16.09 5.66
C ASP A 125 5.83 -17.43 4.97
N SER A 126 4.67 -18.09 5.19
CA SER A 126 4.37 -19.40 4.59
C SER A 126 4.29 -19.36 3.07
N ILE A 127 3.85 -18.23 2.49
CA ILE A 127 3.81 -18.02 1.02
C ILE A 127 5.21 -17.84 0.39
N TRP A 128 6.24 -17.63 1.21
CA TRP A 128 7.63 -17.40 0.75
C TRP A 128 8.56 -18.58 1.04
N GLN A 129 8.08 -19.57 1.81
CA GLN A 129 8.84 -20.78 2.05
C GLN A 129 8.72 -21.70 0.84
N PRO A 130 9.81 -22.38 0.42
CA PRO A 130 9.71 -23.45 -0.56
C PRO A 130 8.74 -24.49 0.00
N THR A 131 7.74 -24.86 -0.80
CA THR A 131 6.94 -26.06 -0.50
C THR A 131 7.91 -27.24 -0.50
N VAL A 132 8.08 -27.87 0.67
CA VAL A 132 8.86 -29.10 0.80
C VAL A 132 8.23 -30.25 0.02
#